data_AF-A0A524NFJ9-F1
#
_entry.id   AF-A0A524NFJ9-F1
#
_cell.length_a   1.000
_cell.length_b   1.000
_cell.length_c   1.000
_cell.angle_alpha   90.00
_cell.angle_beta   90.00
_cell.angle_gamma   90.00
#
_symmetry.space_group_name_H-M   'P 1'
#
loop_
_entity.id
_entity.type
_entity.pdbx_description
1 polymer ?
#
loop_
_entity_poly.entity_id
_entity_poly.type
_entity_poly.pdbx_seq_one_letter_code
_entity_poly.pdbx_strand_id
1 'polypeptide(L)'
;GGMVMFNDRSAESTLLAAYVTLSPFAVPTDVMRCRFIAEGRRPVAADFVVYGVEAADVKINGIETSITVSAITPSTDNDGCASCGDGSVDAGEECDDANDFDGDGCLSTCKAASCGDGRLWGGVEDCDAGEANSDTRADACRSDCTLPVCGDGIADSDEECDDGNEDSADSCLPGCIAPWCGDGILREEVERCDDGDLNNDADPEACRYDCSLPETCGDADGNGTITATDAKVVLDDAIGLASTCTRARCDVNGSTLTTATDARTVLEVAVGLGSPLDCWLPVVFTFDNTSTLGGLQFVVDYSATGSTFVGAGDAVYCTGPNSDDVLVSFNNDEKASRLRLALVSMLGIGTPAAVAACSFYQPEHELSSSDFVISVTDAVDPELEPIDDPQISVQF
;
A
#
# COMPACT_ATOMS: atom_id res chain seq x y z
N GLY A 1 19.57 0.94 -87.21
CA GLY A 1 18.47 1.87 -86.99
C GLY A 1 17.20 1.18 -87.41
N GLY A 2 16.29 0.95 -86.47
CA GLY A 2 15.02 0.28 -86.71
C GLY A 2 13.91 0.96 -85.93
N MET A 3 12.67 0.72 -86.34
CA MET A 3 11.47 1.19 -85.66
C MET A 3 10.80 -0.02 -84.99
N VAL A 4 10.36 0.15 -83.75
CA VAL A 4 9.57 -0.84 -83.02
C VAL A 4 8.21 -0.26 -82.67
N MET A 5 7.16 -1.07 -82.81
CA MET A 5 5.82 -0.75 -82.35
C MET A 5 5.33 -1.89 -81.45
N PHE A 6 4.65 -1.52 -80.37
CA PHE A 6 4.03 -2.45 -79.43
C PHE A 6 2.53 -2.22 -79.41
N ASN A 7 1.76 -3.29 -79.30
CA ASN A 7 0.32 -3.25 -79.10
C ASN A 7 -0.06 -4.32 -78.09
N ASP A 8 -0.37 -3.89 -76.87
CA ASP A 8 -0.88 -4.77 -75.82
C ASP A 8 -2.38 -5.01 -76.01
N ARG A 9 -2.78 -6.28 -75.99
CA ARG A 9 -4.16 -6.72 -75.97
C ARG A 9 -4.41 -7.50 -74.71
N SER A 10 -4.58 -6.78 -73.60
CA SER A 10 -4.68 -7.36 -72.26
C SER A 10 -5.87 -8.33 -72.13
N ALA A 11 -6.97 -8.10 -72.87
CA ALA A 11 -8.14 -9.00 -72.91
C ALA A 11 -7.87 -10.36 -73.60
N GLU A 12 -6.84 -10.43 -74.45
CA GLU A 12 -6.41 -11.63 -75.18
C GLU A 12 -5.08 -12.19 -74.61
N SER A 13 -4.59 -11.64 -73.49
CA SER A 13 -3.28 -11.95 -72.90
C SER A 13 -2.13 -11.97 -73.91
N THR A 14 -2.18 -11.09 -74.91
CA THR A 14 -1.27 -11.10 -76.06
C THR A 14 -0.62 -9.74 -76.26
N LEU A 15 0.71 -9.72 -76.27
CA LEU A 15 1.51 -8.55 -76.65
C LEU A 15 2.05 -8.73 -78.08
N LEU A 16 1.66 -7.83 -78.98
CA LEU A 16 2.16 -7.79 -80.35
C LEU A 16 3.31 -6.80 -80.45
N ALA A 17 4.47 -7.26 -80.94
CA ALA A 17 5.63 -6.40 -81.21
C ALA A 17 6.03 -6.53 -82.69
N ALA A 18 6.18 -5.40 -83.37
CA ALA A 18 6.61 -5.34 -84.76
C ALA A 18 7.95 -4.59 -84.86
N TYR A 19 8.94 -5.21 -85.50
CA TYR A 19 10.25 -4.62 -85.72
C TYR A 19 10.51 -4.42 -87.21
N VAL A 20 10.91 -3.21 -87.59
CA VAL A 20 11.38 -2.90 -88.95
C VAL A 20 12.84 -2.49 -88.87
N THR A 21 13.71 -3.25 -89.52
CA THR A 21 15.15 -2.99 -89.56
C THR A 21 15.66 -2.95 -90.99
N LEU A 22 16.63 -2.07 -91.26
CA LEU A 22 17.31 -1.94 -92.57
C LEU A 22 18.52 -2.89 -92.69
N SER A 23 18.79 -3.69 -91.67
CA SER A 23 19.89 -4.66 -91.64
C SER A 23 19.51 -5.88 -90.78
N PRO A 24 20.08 -7.07 -91.03
CA PRO A 24 19.80 -8.25 -90.21
C PRO A 24 20.14 -8.00 -88.74
N PHE A 25 19.38 -8.60 -87.82
CA PHE A 25 19.73 -8.60 -86.40
C PHE A 25 21.05 -9.35 -86.21
N ALA A 26 21.96 -8.78 -85.41
CA ALA A 26 23.06 -9.55 -84.86
C ALA A 26 22.50 -10.53 -83.82
N VAL A 27 22.96 -11.78 -83.80
CA VAL A 27 22.49 -12.79 -82.83
C VAL A 27 23.66 -13.21 -81.92
N PRO A 28 23.47 -13.25 -80.57
CA PRO A 28 22.25 -12.93 -79.82
C PRO A 28 22.03 -11.42 -79.61
N THR A 29 20.76 -10.97 -79.58
CA THR A 29 20.36 -9.59 -79.26
C THR A 29 19.07 -9.58 -78.44
N ASP A 30 19.03 -8.76 -77.39
CA ASP A 30 17.81 -8.46 -76.65
C ASP A 30 16.86 -7.61 -77.53
N VAL A 31 15.70 -8.17 -77.89
CA VAL A 31 14.73 -7.46 -78.74
C VAL A 31 13.69 -6.69 -77.93
N MET A 32 13.30 -7.18 -76.75
CA MET A 32 12.22 -6.61 -75.92
C MET A 32 12.49 -6.82 -74.42
N ARG A 33 12.08 -5.85 -73.61
CA ARG A 33 11.94 -5.99 -72.15
C ARG A 33 10.56 -5.48 -71.73
N CYS A 34 9.84 -6.27 -70.95
CA CYS A 34 8.49 -5.96 -70.47
C CYS A 34 8.43 -6.13 -68.95
N ARG A 35 7.59 -5.32 -68.29
CA ARG A 35 7.22 -5.45 -66.86
C ARG A 35 5.77 -5.93 -66.79
N PHE A 36 5.49 -6.88 -65.91
CA PHE A 36 4.15 -7.44 -65.68
C PHE A 36 3.87 -7.48 -64.17
N ILE A 37 2.61 -7.30 -63.79
CA ILE A 37 2.12 -7.58 -62.44
C ILE A 37 1.68 -9.05 -62.43
N ALA A 38 2.18 -9.83 -61.47
CA ALA A 38 1.86 -11.25 -61.36
C ALA A 38 1.07 -11.49 -60.07
N GLU A 39 -0.22 -11.80 -60.19
CA GLU A 39 -1.05 -12.19 -59.06
C GLU A 39 -0.77 -13.67 -58.72
N GLY A 40 -0.30 -13.94 -57.50
CA GLY A 40 -0.15 -15.29 -56.94
C GLY A 40 1.25 -15.91 -57.06
N ARG A 41 1.78 -16.15 -58.27
CA ARG A 41 3.12 -16.77 -58.42
C ARG A 41 4.03 -16.04 -59.41
N ARG A 42 5.34 -16.09 -59.13
CA ARG A 42 6.37 -15.56 -60.03
C ARG A 42 6.29 -16.26 -61.40
N PRO A 43 6.21 -15.51 -62.52
CA PRO A 43 6.23 -16.10 -63.86
C PRO A 43 7.55 -16.82 -64.11
N VAL A 44 7.47 -17.94 -64.82
CA VAL A 44 8.64 -18.66 -65.33
C VAL A 44 8.68 -18.58 -66.85
N ALA A 45 9.83 -18.85 -67.48
CA ALA A 45 9.96 -18.77 -68.93
C ALA A 45 8.93 -19.65 -69.68
N ALA A 46 8.48 -20.76 -69.05
CA ALA A 46 7.47 -21.65 -69.60
C ALA A 46 6.05 -21.05 -69.65
N ASP A 47 5.79 -19.96 -68.91
CA ASP A 47 4.50 -19.27 -68.93
C ASP A 47 4.33 -18.39 -70.18
N PHE A 48 5.41 -18.15 -70.94
CA PHE A 48 5.41 -17.29 -72.12
C PHE A 48 5.53 -18.11 -73.40
N VAL A 49 4.52 -18.02 -74.26
CA VAL A 49 4.56 -18.59 -75.61
C VAL A 49 4.94 -17.49 -76.59
N VAL A 50 6.14 -17.56 -77.17
CA VAL A 50 6.65 -16.58 -78.13
C VAL A 50 6.78 -17.22 -79.50
N TYR A 51 6.19 -16.58 -80.51
CA TYR A 51 6.33 -16.98 -81.90
C TYR A 51 6.68 -15.77 -82.77
N GLY A 52 7.65 -15.94 -83.66
CA GLY A 52 8.04 -14.92 -84.64
C GLY A 52 7.41 -15.22 -86.00
N VAL A 53 7.00 -14.16 -86.70
CA VAL A 53 6.52 -14.25 -88.09
C VAL A 53 7.29 -13.26 -88.96
N GLU A 54 7.68 -13.67 -90.17
CA GLU A 54 8.22 -12.72 -91.15
C GLU A 54 7.07 -11.90 -91.73
N ALA A 55 7.15 -10.57 -91.62
CA ALA A 55 6.15 -9.71 -92.24
C ALA A 55 6.21 -9.73 -93.79
N ALA A 56 7.31 -10.22 -94.38
CA ALA A 56 7.55 -10.24 -95.83
C ALA A 56 7.09 -11.54 -96.53
N ASP A 57 6.77 -12.61 -95.80
CA ASP A 57 6.25 -13.85 -96.37
C ASP A 57 4.73 -13.96 -96.11
N VAL A 58 3.94 -13.95 -97.19
CA VAL A 58 2.46 -14.03 -97.15
C VAL A 58 1.98 -15.47 -96.91
N LYS A 59 2.88 -16.45 -96.84
CA LYS A 59 2.55 -17.77 -96.30
C LYS A 59 2.83 -17.78 -94.80
N ILE A 60 1.77 -17.89 -94.00
CA ILE A 60 1.81 -18.07 -92.54
C ILE A 60 2.37 -19.46 -92.21
N ASN A 61 3.62 -19.71 -92.57
CA ASN A 61 4.40 -20.82 -92.06
C ASN A 61 5.49 -20.17 -91.24
N GLY A 62 5.29 -20.14 -89.92
CA GLY A 62 6.17 -19.45 -88.98
C GLY A 62 7.64 -19.76 -89.26
N ILE A 63 8.47 -18.73 -89.23
CA ILE A 63 9.91 -18.96 -89.20
C ILE A 63 10.21 -19.58 -87.84
N GLU A 64 11.02 -20.65 -87.81
CA GLU A 64 11.72 -21.07 -86.58
C GLU A 64 12.77 -20.01 -86.18
N THR A 65 12.35 -18.78 -85.88
CA THR A 65 13.18 -17.84 -85.14
C THR A 65 13.03 -18.17 -83.67
N SER A 66 14.08 -18.71 -83.05
CA SER A 66 14.14 -19.00 -81.63
C SER A 66 14.20 -17.71 -80.81
N ILE A 67 13.08 -17.01 -80.65
CA ILE A 67 12.94 -15.95 -79.65
C ILE A 67 12.61 -16.65 -78.34
N THR A 68 13.49 -16.51 -77.35
CA THR A 68 13.32 -17.12 -76.04
C THR A 68 13.29 -16.05 -74.95
N VAL A 69 12.59 -16.34 -73.85
CA VAL A 69 12.70 -15.53 -72.64
C VAL A 69 14.09 -15.75 -72.04
N SER A 70 14.95 -14.75 -72.19
CA SER A 70 16.36 -14.87 -71.82
C SER A 70 16.63 -14.62 -70.33
N ALA A 71 15.76 -13.85 -69.66
CA ALA A 71 15.82 -13.63 -68.21
C ALA A 71 14.44 -13.21 -67.67
N ILE A 72 14.14 -13.65 -66.45
CA ILE A 72 13.05 -13.11 -65.62
C ILE A 72 13.69 -12.71 -64.31
N THR A 73 13.78 -11.40 -64.07
CA THR A 73 14.37 -10.84 -62.85
C THR A 73 13.27 -10.14 -62.06
N PRO A 74 13.22 -10.30 -60.72
CA PRO A 74 12.40 -9.44 -59.88
C PRO A 74 12.73 -7.98 -60.18
N SER A 75 11.71 -7.14 -60.37
CA SER A 75 11.91 -5.70 -60.47
C SER A 75 12.36 -5.22 -59.09
N THR A 76 13.58 -4.72 -58.98
CA THR A 76 14.10 -4.08 -57.77
C THR A 76 13.77 -2.58 -57.70
N ASP A 77 12.94 -2.10 -58.63
CA ASP A 77 12.52 -0.71 -58.70
C ASP A 77 11.15 -0.55 -58.00
N ASN A 78 11.17 0.18 -56.89
CA ASN A 78 10.04 0.61 -56.04
C ASN A 78 9.04 1.53 -56.77
N ASP A 79 8.30 1.04 -57.77
CA ASP A 79 7.29 1.83 -58.49
C ASP A 79 5.84 1.36 -58.21
N GLY A 80 5.36 1.47 -56.96
CA GLY A 80 3.95 1.79 -56.69
C GLY A 80 2.90 0.67 -56.58
N CYS A 81 3.27 -0.54 -56.15
CA CYS A 81 2.30 -1.53 -55.65
C CYS A 81 2.38 -1.78 -54.13
N ALA A 82 3.24 -1.04 -53.40
CA ALA A 82 3.17 -0.99 -51.94
C ALA A 82 1.85 -0.31 -51.58
N SER A 83 0.87 -1.11 -51.18
CA SER A 83 -0.40 -0.65 -50.66
C SER A 83 -0.48 -1.17 -49.25
N CYS A 84 -0.80 -0.27 -48.33
CA CYS A 84 -1.08 -0.70 -46.99
C CYS A 84 -2.25 -1.68 -46.95
N GLY A 85 -2.14 -2.68 -46.08
CA GLY A 85 -3.17 -3.69 -45.87
C GLY A 85 -3.09 -4.88 -46.83
N ASP A 86 -1.96 -5.11 -47.50
CA ASP A 86 -1.80 -6.21 -48.48
C ASP A 86 -1.28 -7.52 -47.88
N GLY A 87 -0.93 -7.51 -46.59
CA GLY A 87 -0.41 -8.63 -45.82
C GLY A 87 1.10 -8.75 -45.84
N SER A 88 1.83 -7.78 -46.40
CA SER A 88 3.29 -7.75 -46.45
C SER A 88 3.86 -6.37 -46.15
N VAL A 89 4.81 -6.30 -45.21
CA VAL A 89 5.53 -5.05 -44.93
C VAL A 89 6.50 -4.73 -46.08
N ASP A 90 6.13 -3.75 -46.90
CA ASP A 90 6.89 -3.31 -48.07
C ASP A 90 7.87 -2.16 -47.77
N ALA A 91 8.71 -1.81 -48.77
CA ALA A 91 9.71 -0.76 -48.62
C ALA A 91 9.07 0.64 -48.46
N GLY A 92 9.05 1.14 -47.23
CA GLY A 92 8.49 2.45 -46.87
C GLY A 92 7.36 2.37 -45.83
N GLU A 93 6.87 1.16 -45.57
CA GLU A 93 5.86 0.85 -44.56
C GLU A 93 6.53 0.55 -43.21
N GLU A 94 5.88 0.96 -42.11
CA GLU A 94 6.33 0.64 -40.75
C GLU A 94 5.66 -0.63 -40.21
N CYS A 95 4.48 -0.95 -40.73
CA CYS A 95 3.64 -2.10 -40.39
C CYS A 95 2.77 -2.45 -41.61
N ASP A 96 2.19 -3.65 -41.61
CA ASP A 96 1.08 -4.06 -42.46
C ASP A 96 0.32 -5.18 -41.72
N ASP A 97 -1.00 -5.04 -41.57
CA ASP A 97 -1.86 -5.98 -40.84
C ASP A 97 -2.98 -6.56 -41.72
N ALA A 98 -2.75 -6.58 -43.04
CA ALA A 98 -3.64 -7.13 -44.05
C ALA A 98 -5.05 -6.50 -44.11
N ASN A 99 -5.23 -5.28 -43.62
CA ASN A 99 -6.48 -4.54 -43.73
C ASN A 99 -6.27 -3.00 -43.76
N ASP A 100 -7.35 -2.24 -43.98
CA ASP A 100 -7.33 -0.76 -44.08
C ASP A 100 -7.99 -0.08 -42.85
N PHE A 101 -8.03 -0.73 -41.69
CA PHE A 101 -8.73 -0.26 -40.51
C PHE A 101 -7.83 0.58 -39.60
N ASP A 102 -8.03 1.90 -39.58
CA ASP A 102 -7.34 2.81 -38.66
C ASP A 102 -7.78 2.63 -37.18
N GLY A 103 -8.00 1.44 -36.65
CA GLY A 103 -8.40 1.26 -35.25
C GLY A 103 -7.64 0.15 -34.52
N ASP A 104 -6.61 -0.39 -35.14
CA ASP A 104 -5.72 -1.42 -34.60
C ASP A 104 -4.25 -0.95 -34.69
N GLY A 105 -3.31 -1.90 -34.70
CA GLY A 105 -1.88 -1.63 -34.67
C GLY A 105 -1.30 -1.02 -35.95
N CYS A 106 -2.04 -1.01 -37.06
CA CYS A 106 -1.52 -0.47 -38.31
C CYS A 106 -2.55 0.42 -39.01
N LEU A 107 -2.21 1.70 -39.15
CA LEU A 107 -3.06 2.63 -39.90
C LEU A 107 -3.04 2.28 -41.39
N SER A 108 -4.11 2.61 -42.12
CA SER A 108 -4.23 2.55 -43.58
C SER A 108 -3.15 3.34 -44.35
N THR A 109 -2.37 4.17 -43.64
CA THR A 109 -1.18 4.86 -44.17
C THR A 109 0.13 4.10 -43.93
N CYS A 110 0.07 2.86 -43.42
CA CYS A 110 1.20 2.01 -43.06
C CYS A 110 2.15 2.65 -42.07
N LYS A 111 1.54 3.31 -41.10
CA LYS A 111 2.17 3.83 -39.89
C LYS A 111 1.68 2.99 -38.73
N ALA A 112 2.60 2.62 -37.85
CA ALA A 112 2.22 1.93 -36.63
C ALA A 112 1.36 2.87 -35.76
N ALA A 113 0.39 2.29 -35.07
CA ALA A 113 -0.29 2.99 -33.98
C ALA A 113 0.75 3.53 -32.98
N SER A 114 0.51 4.74 -32.49
CA SER A 114 1.43 5.42 -31.57
C SER A 114 0.70 5.78 -30.29
N CYS A 115 1.25 5.31 -29.17
CA CYS A 115 0.84 5.74 -27.85
C CYS A 115 1.10 7.25 -27.65
N GLY A 116 0.15 7.93 -27.00
CA GLY A 116 0.22 9.34 -26.63
C GLY A 116 -0.27 10.29 -27.73
N ASP A 117 -0.93 9.79 -28.77
CA ASP A 117 -1.50 10.62 -29.84
C ASP A 117 -2.96 11.05 -29.57
N GLY A 118 -3.53 10.60 -28.45
CA GLY A 118 -4.88 10.92 -28.00
C GLY A 118 -5.96 10.04 -28.63
N ARG A 119 -5.60 8.94 -29.30
CA ARG A 119 -6.54 8.01 -29.93
C ARG A 119 -6.32 6.60 -29.43
N LEU A 120 -7.38 5.99 -28.88
CA LEU A 120 -7.34 4.61 -28.41
C LEU A 120 -7.26 3.60 -29.57
N TRP A 121 -6.16 2.84 -29.64
CA TRP A 121 -5.90 1.78 -30.62
C TRP A 121 -6.19 0.38 -30.04
N GLY A 122 -7.24 -0.26 -30.55
CA GLY A 122 -7.76 -1.50 -29.98
C GLY A 122 -6.77 -2.67 -30.06
N GLY A 123 -6.47 -3.29 -28.91
CA GLY A 123 -5.55 -4.43 -28.83
C GLY A 123 -4.06 -4.07 -28.91
N VAL A 124 -3.74 -2.77 -28.94
CA VAL A 124 -2.38 -2.23 -28.92
C VAL A 124 -2.09 -1.59 -27.56
N GLU A 125 -3.08 -0.89 -27.01
CA GLU A 125 -3.00 -0.13 -25.77
C GLU A 125 -4.30 -0.24 -24.97
N ASP A 126 -4.18 -0.03 -23.65
CA ASP A 126 -5.32 -0.09 -22.72
C ASP A 126 -5.96 1.29 -22.51
N CYS A 127 -5.19 2.36 -22.72
CA CYS A 127 -5.62 3.74 -22.61
C CYS A 127 -4.77 4.67 -23.48
N ASP A 128 -5.27 5.87 -23.79
CA ASP A 128 -4.48 6.96 -24.37
C ASP A 128 -5.12 8.30 -23.98
N ALA A 129 -4.44 9.08 -23.15
CA ALA A 129 -4.83 10.43 -22.75
C ALA A 129 -3.99 11.51 -23.47
N GLY A 130 -3.23 11.13 -24.49
CA GLY A 130 -2.35 11.97 -25.29
C GLY A 130 -1.21 12.55 -24.44
N GLU A 131 -1.02 13.86 -24.58
CA GLU A 131 -0.09 14.65 -23.75
C GLU A 131 -0.41 14.60 -22.24
N ALA A 132 -1.56 14.06 -21.84
CA ALA A 132 -1.91 13.88 -20.43
C ALA A 132 -1.49 12.53 -19.84
N ASN A 133 -0.87 11.64 -20.63
CA ASN A 133 -0.22 10.43 -20.09
C ASN A 133 0.87 10.81 -19.08
N SER A 134 1.04 10.03 -18.01
CA SER A 134 1.98 10.35 -16.94
C SER A 134 2.35 9.16 -16.08
N ASP A 135 3.65 9.03 -15.77
CA ASP A 135 4.19 8.05 -14.81
C ASP A 135 4.43 8.67 -13.42
N THR A 136 3.69 9.73 -13.09
CA THR A 136 3.84 10.43 -11.79
C THR A 136 2.53 10.99 -11.25
N ARG A 137 1.45 10.86 -12.01
CA ARG A 137 0.15 11.44 -11.67
C ARG A 137 -0.85 10.31 -11.49
N ALA A 138 -1.49 10.31 -10.33
CA ALA A 138 -2.59 9.40 -10.04
C ALA A 138 -3.69 9.47 -11.11
N ASP A 139 -4.23 8.30 -11.43
CA ASP A 139 -5.27 7.96 -12.40
C ASP A 139 -4.92 8.31 -13.86
N ALA A 140 -3.67 8.67 -14.14
CA ALA A 140 -3.22 8.94 -15.49
C ALA A 140 -2.83 7.64 -16.19
N CYS A 141 -3.24 7.52 -17.46
CA CYS A 141 -2.67 6.54 -18.37
C CYS A 141 -1.14 6.64 -18.35
N ARG A 142 -0.44 5.52 -18.22
CA ARG A 142 1.02 5.53 -18.17
C ARG A 142 1.61 5.93 -19.52
N SER A 143 2.87 6.36 -19.53
CA SER A 143 3.52 6.86 -20.74
C SER A 143 3.73 5.79 -21.83
N ASP A 144 3.58 4.53 -21.46
CA ASP A 144 3.56 3.37 -22.35
C ASP A 144 2.15 2.89 -22.74
N CYS A 145 1.12 3.69 -22.42
CA CYS A 145 -0.29 3.43 -22.71
C CYS A 145 -0.88 2.18 -22.05
N THR A 146 -0.29 1.80 -20.92
CA THR A 146 -0.91 0.87 -19.97
C THR A 146 -1.79 1.62 -18.97
N LEU A 147 -2.84 0.94 -18.51
CA LEU A 147 -3.62 1.45 -17.39
C LEU A 147 -2.77 1.46 -16.12
N PRO A 148 -3.07 2.35 -15.16
CA PRO A 148 -2.45 2.32 -13.85
C PRO A 148 -2.59 0.95 -13.19
N VAL A 149 -1.52 0.46 -12.55
CA VAL A 149 -1.48 -0.85 -11.90
C VAL A 149 -0.76 -0.78 -10.58
N CYS A 150 -1.25 -1.56 -9.63
CA CYS A 150 -0.61 -1.71 -8.33
C CYS A 150 0.84 -2.19 -8.44
N GLY A 151 1.73 -1.52 -7.71
CA GLY A 151 3.16 -1.79 -7.65
C GLY A 151 3.96 -0.98 -8.66
N ASP A 152 3.39 0.07 -9.25
CA ASP A 152 4.09 0.97 -10.17
C ASP A 152 4.66 2.23 -9.50
N GLY A 153 4.43 2.37 -8.19
CA GLY A 153 4.97 3.42 -7.33
C GLY A 153 4.12 4.68 -7.29
N ILE A 154 2.89 4.63 -7.81
CA ILE A 154 1.98 5.77 -7.88
C ILE A 154 0.62 5.33 -7.33
N ALA A 155 0.32 5.74 -6.10
CA ALA A 155 -0.97 5.43 -5.50
C ALA A 155 -2.12 6.09 -6.30
N ASP A 156 -2.91 5.26 -6.98
CA ASP A 156 -4.08 5.66 -7.74
C ASP A 156 -5.35 5.68 -6.87
N SER A 157 -6.45 6.23 -7.37
CA SER A 157 -7.65 6.46 -6.54
C SER A 157 -8.41 5.20 -6.11
N ASP A 158 -8.16 4.07 -6.80
CA ASP A 158 -8.67 2.74 -6.42
C ASP A 158 -7.70 1.97 -5.49
N GLU A 159 -6.59 2.60 -5.09
CA GLU A 159 -5.52 2.02 -4.26
C GLU A 159 -5.44 2.71 -2.89
N GLU A 160 -5.16 1.95 -1.83
CA GLU A 160 -4.97 2.52 -0.48
C GLU A 160 -3.51 2.97 -0.27
N CYS A 161 -2.58 2.36 -0.99
CA CYS A 161 -1.13 2.62 -0.97
C CYS A 161 -0.51 2.11 -2.29
N ASP A 162 0.72 2.53 -2.60
CA ASP A 162 1.58 1.89 -3.61
C ASP A 162 3.05 2.25 -3.28
N ASP A 163 3.88 1.25 -2.99
CA ASP A 163 5.32 1.42 -2.72
C ASP A 163 6.23 0.86 -3.82
N GLY A 164 5.66 0.64 -5.02
CA GLY A 164 6.38 0.33 -6.24
C GLY A 164 6.86 -1.11 -6.34
N ASN A 165 6.31 -2.01 -5.53
CA ASN A 165 6.64 -3.42 -5.57
C ASN A 165 5.48 -4.33 -5.09
N GLU A 166 5.68 -5.66 -5.08
CA GLU A 166 4.68 -6.65 -4.63
C GLU A 166 5.14 -7.42 -3.37
N ASP A 167 6.07 -6.86 -2.60
CA ASP A 167 6.41 -7.40 -1.29
C ASP A 167 5.21 -7.21 -0.35
N SER A 168 5.10 -8.05 0.67
CA SER A 168 4.02 -8.02 1.67
C SER A 168 4.53 -7.65 3.05
N ALA A 169 5.85 -7.49 3.19
CA ALA A 169 6.56 -7.19 4.42
C ALA A 169 6.92 -5.69 4.56
N ASP A 170 6.46 -4.84 3.66
CA ASP A 170 6.65 -3.39 3.66
C ASP A 170 5.31 -2.65 3.78
N SER A 171 5.32 -1.37 3.42
CA SER A 171 4.22 -0.44 3.69
C SER A 171 2.95 -0.67 2.89
N CYS A 172 2.97 -1.54 1.90
CA CYS A 172 1.83 -1.79 1.03
C CYS A 172 1.70 -3.27 0.67
N LEU A 173 0.52 -3.86 0.89
CA LEU A 173 0.30 -5.27 0.56
C LEU A 173 0.07 -5.47 -0.95
N PRO A 174 0.30 -6.70 -1.46
CA PRO A 174 -0.10 -7.06 -2.82
C PRO A 174 -1.58 -6.73 -3.06
N GLY A 175 -1.84 -6.03 -4.17
CA GLY A 175 -3.18 -5.49 -4.46
C GLY A 175 -3.44 -4.10 -3.89
N CYS A 176 -2.40 -3.42 -3.39
CA CYS A 176 -2.40 -2.01 -3.02
C CYS A 176 -3.36 -1.69 -1.89
N ILE A 177 -3.32 -2.57 -0.89
CA ILE A 177 -4.11 -2.50 0.34
C ILE A 177 -3.17 -2.13 1.46
N ALA A 178 -3.56 -1.17 2.30
CA ALA A 178 -2.73 -0.82 3.45
C ALA A 178 -2.68 -2.02 4.43
N PRO A 179 -1.51 -2.35 4.98
CA PRO A 179 -1.42 -3.34 6.04
C PRO A 179 -2.26 -2.88 7.23
N TRP A 180 -2.89 -3.84 7.92
CA TRP A 180 -3.67 -3.57 9.13
C TRP A 180 -2.98 -4.20 10.34
N CYS A 181 -3.14 -3.53 11.47
CA CYS A 181 -2.62 -4.02 12.73
C CYS A 181 -3.33 -5.31 13.19
N GLY A 182 -2.55 -6.32 13.60
CA GLY A 182 -3.06 -7.59 14.09
C GLY A 182 -3.15 -8.67 13.02
N ASP A 183 -2.42 -8.51 11.90
CA ASP A 183 -2.30 -9.55 10.87
C ASP A 183 -1.19 -10.57 11.19
N GLY A 184 -0.43 -10.32 12.27
CA GLY A 184 0.64 -11.17 12.77
C GLY A 184 1.95 -11.03 12.01
N ILE A 185 2.11 -10.00 11.16
CA ILE A 185 3.33 -9.74 10.39
C ILE A 185 3.90 -8.39 10.79
N LEU A 186 4.89 -8.38 11.69
CA LEU A 186 5.59 -7.17 12.11
C LEU A 186 6.33 -6.48 10.95
N ARG A 187 5.89 -5.27 10.59
CA ARG A 187 6.53 -4.38 9.60
C ARG A 187 7.20 -3.17 10.28
N GLU A 188 8.50 -3.27 10.55
CA GLU A 188 9.25 -2.33 11.42
C GLU A 188 9.14 -0.83 11.04
N GLU A 189 8.90 -0.48 9.77
CA GLU A 189 8.77 0.91 9.31
C GLU A 189 7.32 1.43 9.32
N VAL A 190 6.34 0.55 9.57
CA VAL A 190 4.91 0.82 9.51
C VAL A 190 4.27 0.73 10.91
N GLU A 191 4.71 -0.25 11.70
CA GLU A 191 4.17 -0.59 13.01
C GLU A 191 5.27 -0.98 13.98
N ARG A 192 5.02 -0.81 15.28
CA ARG A 192 6.03 -1.07 16.33
C ARG A 192 5.94 -2.47 16.92
N CYS A 193 4.78 -3.09 16.82
CA CYS A 193 4.49 -4.44 17.27
C CYS A 193 3.32 -4.99 16.45
N ASP A 194 3.19 -6.31 16.39
CA ASP A 194 2.00 -7.00 15.90
C ASP A 194 2.00 -8.42 16.52
N ASP A 195 1.21 -8.61 17.56
CA ASP A 195 1.03 -9.92 18.21
C ASP A 195 -0.15 -10.70 17.58
N GLY A 196 -0.67 -10.25 16.43
CA GLY A 196 -1.80 -10.82 15.71
C GLY A 196 -3.08 -10.79 16.52
N ASP A 197 -3.74 -11.94 16.61
CA ASP A 197 -4.93 -12.15 17.43
C ASP A 197 -4.70 -11.91 18.94
N LEU A 198 -3.44 -11.80 19.38
CA LEU A 198 -3.08 -11.53 20.78
C LEU A 198 -2.98 -10.04 21.11
N ASN A 199 -3.15 -9.14 20.13
CA ASN A 199 -3.24 -7.70 20.40
C ASN A 199 -4.35 -7.41 21.42
N ASN A 200 -4.06 -6.55 22.39
CA ASN A 200 -4.93 -6.30 23.54
C ASN A 200 -4.61 -4.95 24.21
N ASP A 201 -5.62 -4.09 24.34
CA ASP A 201 -5.48 -2.79 25.03
C ASP A 201 -5.46 -2.89 26.56
N ALA A 202 -5.93 -4.01 27.13
CA ALA A 202 -6.02 -4.23 28.57
C ALA A 202 -4.78 -4.93 29.16
N ASP A 203 -3.98 -5.60 28.35
CA ASP A 203 -2.77 -6.28 28.82
C ASP A 203 -1.56 -5.32 28.74
N PRO A 204 -0.86 -5.05 29.85
CA PRO A 204 0.28 -4.14 29.87
C PRO A 204 1.51 -4.67 29.12
N GLU A 205 1.57 -5.94 28.75
CA GLU A 205 2.69 -6.52 27.99
C GLU A 205 2.33 -6.83 26.52
N ALA A 206 1.05 -6.72 26.12
CA ALA A 206 0.62 -7.03 24.76
C ALA A 206 0.58 -5.80 23.86
N CYS A 207 0.89 -5.99 22.57
CA CYS A 207 0.69 -4.98 21.55
C CYS A 207 -0.76 -4.45 21.52
N ARG A 208 -0.95 -3.15 21.31
CA ARG A 208 -2.28 -2.52 21.23
C ARG A 208 -2.96 -2.78 19.89
N TYR A 209 -4.28 -2.61 19.81
CA TYR A 209 -5.02 -2.77 18.55
C TYR A 209 -4.66 -1.75 17.46
N ASP A 210 -3.97 -0.67 17.82
CA ASP A 210 -3.42 0.33 16.91
C ASP A 210 -1.92 0.12 16.62
N CYS A 211 -1.36 -1.03 17.01
CA CYS A 211 0.04 -1.44 16.84
C CYS A 211 1.04 -0.47 17.48
N SER A 212 0.56 0.25 18.50
CA SER A 212 1.41 0.87 19.49
C SER A 212 1.79 -0.16 20.56
N LEU A 213 3.01 -0.02 21.08
CA LEU A 213 3.41 -0.76 22.26
C LEU A 213 2.68 -0.20 23.50
N PRO A 214 2.35 -1.04 24.49
CA PRO A 214 1.88 -0.57 25.79
C PRO A 214 2.81 0.52 26.33
N GLU A 215 2.25 1.55 26.98
CA GLU A 215 3.09 2.47 27.76
C GLU A 215 3.75 1.69 28.90
N THR A 216 5.00 1.31 28.68
CA THR A 216 5.80 0.57 29.65
C THR A 216 6.40 1.58 30.61
N CYS A 217 6.10 1.40 31.89
CA CYS A 217 6.68 2.22 32.96
C CYS A 217 8.22 2.18 32.86
N GLY A 218 8.85 3.35 32.73
CA GLY A 218 10.31 3.47 32.55
C GLY A 218 10.86 3.26 31.14
N ASP A 219 10.01 2.97 30.15
CA ASP A 219 10.35 3.05 28.72
C ASP A 219 10.05 4.47 28.23
N ALA A 220 10.98 5.37 28.50
CA ALA A 220 10.76 6.80 28.31
C ALA A 220 10.73 7.20 26.83
N ASP A 221 11.39 6.44 25.94
CA ASP A 221 11.37 6.69 24.50
C ASP A 221 10.27 5.93 23.73
N GLY A 222 9.60 4.97 24.38
CA GLY A 222 8.42 4.27 23.86
C GLY A 222 8.75 3.16 22.85
N ASN A 223 9.93 2.55 22.99
CA ASN A 223 10.40 1.47 22.12
C ASN A 223 10.05 0.06 22.65
N GLY A 224 9.38 -0.03 23.79
CA GLY A 224 8.96 -1.26 24.47
C GLY A 224 10.00 -1.87 25.40
N THR A 225 11.18 -1.25 25.58
CA THR A 225 12.26 -1.80 26.40
C THR A 225 12.84 -0.78 27.36
N ILE A 226 13.15 -1.20 28.59
CA ILE A 226 13.75 -0.33 29.59
C ILE A 226 15.28 -0.41 29.46
N THR A 227 15.89 0.66 28.97
CA THR A 227 17.32 0.77 28.70
C THR A 227 17.96 1.98 29.39
N ALA A 228 19.29 2.09 29.29
CA ALA A 228 20.01 3.28 29.76
C ALA A 228 19.67 4.54 28.92
N THR A 229 19.15 4.37 27.70
CA THR A 229 18.67 5.47 26.86
C THR A 229 17.42 6.09 27.47
N ASP A 230 16.53 5.28 28.04
CA ASP A 230 15.32 5.76 28.71
C ASP A 230 15.67 6.62 29.91
N ALA A 231 16.60 6.18 30.75
CA ALA A 231 17.10 6.98 31.86
C ALA A 231 17.62 8.35 31.43
N LYS A 232 18.23 8.45 30.24
CA LYS A 232 18.65 9.73 29.68
C LYS A 232 17.44 10.58 29.27
N VAL A 233 16.44 10.00 28.63
CA VAL A 233 15.20 10.71 28.25
C VAL A 233 14.47 11.23 29.49
N VAL A 234 14.36 10.43 30.55
CA VAL A 234 13.82 10.88 31.85
C VAL A 234 14.64 12.04 32.43
N LEU A 235 15.97 11.98 32.32
CA LEU A 235 16.83 13.05 32.83
C LEU A 235 16.69 14.34 32.02
N ASP A 236 16.57 14.24 30.70
CA ASP A 236 16.34 15.38 29.80
C ASP A 236 14.98 16.05 30.11
N ASP A 237 13.93 15.26 30.38
CA ASP A 237 12.62 15.75 30.83
C ASP A 237 12.70 16.47 32.19
N ALA A 238 13.39 15.86 33.17
CA ALA A 238 13.56 16.42 34.51
C ALA A 238 14.24 17.80 34.54
N ILE A 239 15.03 18.12 33.51
CA ILE A 239 15.71 19.43 33.36
C ILE A 239 14.99 20.37 32.38
N GLY A 240 13.82 19.98 31.87
CA GLY A 240 12.99 20.78 30.97
C GLY A 240 13.53 20.88 29.54
N LEU A 241 14.37 19.94 29.11
CA LEU A 241 14.67 19.78 27.69
C LEU A 241 13.48 19.09 27.04
N ALA A 242 13.00 19.63 25.92
CA ALA A 242 11.83 19.12 25.21
C ALA A 242 11.96 17.61 24.94
N SER A 243 11.27 16.82 25.76
CA SER A 243 11.25 15.36 25.72
C SER A 243 9.88 14.91 25.18
N THR A 244 9.83 13.74 24.56
CA THR A 244 8.59 13.06 24.17
C THR A 244 8.03 12.20 25.29
N CYS A 245 8.51 12.38 26.53
CA CYS A 245 8.19 11.52 27.64
C CYS A 245 6.92 11.97 28.35
N THR A 246 5.92 11.10 28.42
CA THR A 246 4.73 11.33 29.24
C THR A 246 5.07 11.08 30.71
N ARG A 247 4.35 11.73 31.62
CA ARG A 247 4.53 11.53 33.08
C ARG A 247 4.39 10.06 33.47
N ALA A 248 3.50 9.32 32.80
CA ALA A 248 3.31 7.88 32.98
C ALA A 248 4.54 7.02 32.65
N ARG A 249 5.46 7.49 31.80
CA ARG A 249 6.71 6.78 31.44
C ARG A 249 7.93 7.31 32.20
N CYS A 250 7.89 8.56 32.63
CA CYS A 250 9.01 9.28 33.22
C CYS A 250 8.98 9.41 34.74
N ASP A 251 7.82 9.44 35.38
CA ASP A 251 7.68 9.51 36.84
C ASP A 251 7.60 8.09 37.40
N VAL A 252 8.75 7.42 37.45
CA VAL A 252 8.81 5.97 37.75
C VAL A 252 8.80 5.63 39.23
N ASN A 253 8.60 6.64 40.08
CA ASN A 253 8.47 6.49 41.52
C ASN A 253 7.12 7.02 42.06
N GLY A 254 6.22 7.44 41.17
CA GLY A 254 4.85 7.86 41.49
C GLY A 254 4.79 9.16 42.30
N SER A 255 5.85 9.97 42.30
CA SER A 255 5.94 11.19 43.13
C SER A 255 5.20 12.38 42.53
N THR A 256 4.58 12.20 41.37
CA THR A 256 4.03 13.25 40.52
C THR A 256 5.11 14.15 39.93
N LEU A 257 6.40 13.85 39.99
CA LEU A 257 7.44 14.75 39.46
C LEU A 257 8.48 13.95 38.70
N THR A 258 8.74 14.31 37.44
CA THR A 258 9.92 13.80 36.74
C THR A 258 11.17 14.46 37.32
N THR A 259 12.03 13.67 37.97
CA THR A 259 13.26 14.15 38.59
C THR A 259 14.47 13.30 38.19
N ALA A 260 15.67 13.75 38.57
CA ALA A 260 16.87 12.94 38.43
C ALA A 260 16.82 11.64 39.27
N THR A 261 15.92 11.54 40.25
CA THR A 261 15.70 10.29 40.99
C THR A 261 15.01 9.26 40.10
N ASP A 262 14.06 9.67 39.27
CA ASP A 262 13.39 8.81 38.29
C ASP A 262 14.36 8.26 37.25
N ALA A 263 15.17 9.13 36.67
CA ALA A 263 16.21 8.74 35.72
C ALA A 263 17.16 7.70 36.32
N ARG A 264 17.53 7.87 37.59
CA ARG A 264 18.37 6.90 38.31
C ARG A 264 17.64 5.57 38.50
N THR A 265 16.37 5.59 38.90
CA THR A 265 15.57 4.36 39.10
C THR A 265 15.41 3.59 37.78
N VAL A 266 15.12 4.28 36.67
CA VAL A 266 15.09 3.67 35.32
C VAL A 266 16.44 3.05 34.98
N LEU A 267 17.55 3.76 35.23
CA LEU A 267 18.88 3.23 34.95
C LEU A 267 19.20 2.00 35.81
N GLU A 268 18.81 2.00 37.08
CA GLU A 268 18.98 0.86 38.00
C GLU A 268 18.22 -0.37 37.47
N VAL A 269 16.99 -0.21 36.99
CA VAL A 269 16.21 -1.30 36.38
C VAL A 269 16.82 -1.78 35.07
N ALA A 270 17.21 -0.87 34.18
CA ALA A 270 17.85 -1.19 32.90
C ALA A 270 19.13 -2.03 33.05
N VAL A 271 19.87 -1.87 34.15
CA VAL A 271 21.09 -2.64 34.44
C VAL A 271 20.84 -3.84 35.36
N GLY A 272 19.59 -4.16 35.68
CA GLY A 272 19.20 -5.30 36.52
C GLY A 272 19.53 -5.14 38.01
N LEU A 273 19.66 -3.89 38.49
CA LEU A 273 19.96 -3.54 39.89
C LEU A 273 18.77 -2.89 40.63
N GLY A 274 17.71 -2.52 39.92
CA GLY A 274 16.55 -1.82 40.46
C GLY A 274 15.44 -2.72 41.01
N SER A 275 14.61 -2.14 41.88
CA SER A 275 13.30 -2.69 42.25
C SER A 275 12.28 -2.46 41.12
N PRO A 276 11.10 -3.12 41.16
CA PRO A 276 10.01 -2.80 40.24
C PRO A 276 9.73 -1.29 40.21
N LEU A 277 9.53 -0.75 39.01
CA LEU A 277 9.18 0.65 38.83
C LEU A 277 7.73 0.88 39.26
N ASP A 278 7.47 2.08 39.77
CA ASP A 278 6.17 2.47 40.31
C ASP A 278 5.73 3.74 39.59
N CYS A 279 5.32 3.62 38.32
CA CYS A 279 4.79 4.76 37.55
C CYS A 279 3.33 5.07 37.85
N TRP A 280 2.75 4.33 38.79
CA TRP A 280 1.35 4.47 39.14
C TRP A 280 1.20 5.58 40.16
N LEU A 281 0.16 6.38 40.03
CA LEU A 281 -0.20 7.33 41.07
C LEU A 281 -0.99 6.58 42.15
N PRO A 282 -0.47 6.47 43.39
CA PRO A 282 -1.22 5.85 44.46
C PRO A 282 -2.32 6.81 44.91
N VAL A 283 -3.55 6.59 44.45
CA VAL A 283 -4.71 7.32 44.97
C VAL A 283 -5.07 6.74 46.33
N VAL A 284 -4.81 7.50 47.38
CA VAL A 284 -5.07 7.11 48.78
C VAL A 284 -6.38 7.71 49.25
N PHE A 285 -7.34 6.84 49.55
CA PHE A 285 -8.61 7.19 50.16
C PHE A 285 -8.44 7.14 51.68
N THR A 286 -8.60 8.28 52.34
CA THR A 286 -8.44 8.42 53.79
C THR A 286 -9.78 8.74 54.43
N PHE A 287 -10.12 7.99 55.47
CA PHE A 287 -11.28 8.26 56.29
C PHE A 287 -10.87 9.17 57.45
N ASP A 288 -11.44 10.37 57.51
CA ASP A 288 -10.92 11.46 58.36
C ASP A 288 -11.65 11.61 59.72
N ASN A 289 -12.83 11.00 59.89
CA ASN A 289 -13.67 11.17 61.08
C ASN A 289 -13.61 9.97 62.04
N THR A 290 -13.95 10.17 63.31
CA THR A 290 -13.97 9.11 64.34
C THR A 290 -15.27 8.35 64.38
N SER A 291 -15.38 7.30 63.57
CA SER A 291 -16.51 6.35 63.60
C SER A 291 -15.98 4.91 63.60
N THR A 292 -16.27 4.13 64.65
CA THR A 292 -16.01 2.68 64.65
C THR A 292 -17.10 1.98 63.84
N LEU A 293 -16.88 1.89 62.53
CA LEU A 293 -17.76 1.19 61.59
C LEU A 293 -17.23 -0.23 61.36
N GLY A 294 -18.12 -1.21 61.44
CA GLY A 294 -17.77 -2.64 61.38
C GLY A 294 -17.82 -3.24 59.97
N GLY A 295 -18.56 -2.62 59.05
CA GLY A 295 -18.65 -3.02 57.65
C GLY A 295 -18.99 -1.83 56.77
N LEU A 296 -18.15 -1.54 55.78
CA LEU A 296 -18.32 -0.41 54.88
C LEU A 296 -18.27 -0.88 53.43
N GLN A 297 -19.15 -0.32 52.61
CA GLN A 297 -19.05 -0.38 51.17
C GLN A 297 -18.78 1.02 50.63
N PHE A 298 -17.72 1.16 49.85
CA PHE A 298 -17.38 2.37 49.12
C PHE A 298 -17.65 2.14 47.65
N VAL A 299 -18.23 3.13 47.01
CA VAL A 299 -18.29 3.23 45.55
C VAL A 299 -17.60 4.53 45.17
N VAL A 300 -16.50 4.41 44.45
CA VAL A 300 -15.73 5.51 43.90
C VAL A 300 -16.09 5.63 42.43
N ASP A 301 -16.75 6.71 42.06
CA ASP A 301 -16.97 7.10 40.68
C ASP A 301 -15.79 7.95 40.23
N TYR A 302 -15.08 7.46 39.23
CA TYR A 302 -13.88 8.11 38.67
C TYR A 302 -14.09 8.50 37.20
N SER A 303 -15.33 8.55 36.73
CA SER A 303 -15.66 8.86 35.32
C SER A 303 -15.11 10.21 34.85
N ALA A 304 -14.94 11.19 35.75
CA ALA A 304 -14.38 12.50 35.44
C ALA A 304 -12.86 12.49 35.18
N THR A 305 -12.16 11.44 35.64
CA THR A 305 -10.69 11.35 35.55
C THR A 305 -10.17 11.01 34.16
N GLY A 306 -11.00 10.42 33.29
CA GLY A 306 -10.57 9.83 32.01
C GLY A 306 -9.53 8.71 32.15
N SER A 307 -9.34 8.20 33.37
CA SER A 307 -8.27 7.27 33.76
C SER A 307 -8.86 5.93 34.19
N THR A 308 -8.02 4.90 34.34
CA THR A 308 -8.45 3.58 34.86
C THR A 308 -7.58 3.11 36.02
N PHE A 309 -8.19 2.38 36.95
CA PHE A 309 -7.43 1.64 37.95
C PHE A 309 -6.66 0.51 37.28
N VAL A 310 -5.50 0.18 37.85
CA VAL A 310 -4.67 -0.91 37.36
C VAL A 310 -5.27 -2.24 37.80
N GLY A 311 -5.60 -3.09 36.84
CA GLY A 311 -6.23 -4.39 37.05
C GLY A 311 -7.77 -4.35 37.09
N ALA A 312 -8.37 -5.51 36.88
CA ALA A 312 -9.83 -5.68 36.76
C ALA A 312 -10.37 -6.73 37.72
N GLY A 313 -11.66 -6.62 38.09
CA GLY A 313 -12.31 -7.56 39.00
C GLY A 313 -11.64 -7.60 40.38
N ASP A 314 -11.24 -8.79 40.85
CA ASP A 314 -10.56 -8.96 42.14
C ASP A 314 -9.03 -8.75 42.07
N ALA A 315 -8.47 -8.57 40.86
CA ALA A 315 -7.04 -8.42 40.62
C ALA A 315 -6.59 -6.95 40.55
N VAL A 316 -7.37 -6.04 41.14
CA VAL A 316 -7.04 -4.61 41.19
C VAL A 316 -5.83 -4.41 42.09
N TYR A 317 -4.89 -3.59 41.63
CA TYR A 317 -3.71 -3.20 42.40
C TYR A 317 -4.09 -2.12 43.41
N CYS A 318 -4.82 -2.56 44.43
CA CYS A 318 -5.18 -1.77 45.61
C CYS A 318 -4.72 -2.49 46.87
N THR A 319 -4.29 -1.72 47.85
CA THR A 319 -4.00 -2.20 49.20
C THR A 319 -5.01 -1.61 50.18
N GLY A 320 -5.48 -2.43 51.12
CA GLY A 320 -6.32 -1.97 52.23
C GLY A 320 -5.49 -1.53 53.44
N PRO A 321 -6.14 -1.25 54.58
CA PRO A 321 -5.43 -0.88 55.80
C PRO A 321 -4.47 -1.98 56.27
N ASN A 322 -3.30 -1.58 56.75
CA ASN A 322 -2.28 -2.48 57.31
C ASN A 322 -2.65 -2.97 58.73
N SER A 323 -3.74 -3.71 58.85
CA SER A 323 -4.18 -4.30 60.12
C SER A 323 -4.73 -5.71 59.92
N ASP A 324 -4.27 -6.65 60.73
CA ASP A 324 -4.65 -8.08 60.67
C ASP A 324 -6.15 -8.34 60.91
N ASP A 325 -6.89 -7.35 61.43
CA ASP A 325 -8.30 -7.44 61.79
C ASP A 325 -9.27 -6.87 60.75
N VAL A 326 -8.75 -6.49 59.57
CA VAL A 326 -9.53 -5.91 58.46
C VAL A 326 -9.49 -6.81 57.24
N LEU A 327 -10.67 -7.18 56.74
CA LEU A 327 -10.84 -7.82 55.44
C LEU A 327 -11.23 -6.77 54.41
N VAL A 328 -10.57 -6.81 53.26
CA VAL A 328 -10.77 -5.85 52.17
C VAL A 328 -10.94 -6.60 50.85
N SER A 329 -11.84 -6.13 50.00
CA SER A 329 -12.03 -6.63 48.64
C SER A 329 -12.29 -5.44 47.71
N PHE A 330 -11.73 -5.53 46.52
CA PHE A 330 -11.82 -4.51 45.48
C PHE A 330 -12.49 -5.12 44.25
N ASN A 331 -13.33 -4.34 43.57
CA ASN A 331 -13.93 -4.70 42.31
C ASN A 331 -13.98 -3.47 41.40
N ASN A 332 -13.16 -3.49 40.35
CA ASN A 332 -13.11 -2.43 39.36
C ASN A 332 -14.06 -2.74 38.18
N ASP A 333 -15.05 -1.89 37.96
CA ASP A 333 -15.95 -1.90 36.79
C ASP A 333 -15.55 -0.78 35.83
N GLU A 334 -14.61 -1.10 34.94
CA GLU A 334 -14.02 -0.16 33.99
C GLU A 334 -15.04 0.45 33.03
N LYS A 335 -16.05 -0.32 32.62
CA LYS A 335 -17.10 0.15 31.69
C LYS A 335 -17.97 1.22 32.30
N ALA A 336 -18.18 1.16 33.62
CA ALA A 336 -18.97 2.12 34.36
C ALA A 336 -18.11 3.19 35.06
N SER A 337 -16.78 3.11 34.94
CA SER A 337 -15.81 3.93 35.69
C SER A 337 -16.07 3.94 37.19
N ARG A 338 -16.27 2.74 37.77
CA ARG A 338 -16.60 2.58 39.20
C ARG A 338 -15.75 1.54 39.89
N LEU A 339 -15.05 1.97 40.94
CA LEU A 339 -14.39 1.07 41.87
C LEU A 339 -15.29 0.83 43.08
N ARG A 340 -15.55 -0.44 43.36
CA ARG A 340 -16.25 -0.87 44.57
C ARG A 340 -15.24 -1.46 45.53
N LEU A 341 -15.30 -0.99 46.76
CA LEU A 341 -14.48 -1.48 47.87
C LEU A 341 -15.42 -1.96 48.97
N ALA A 342 -15.19 -3.17 49.46
CA ALA A 342 -15.86 -3.69 50.64
C ALA A 342 -14.82 -3.90 51.74
N LEU A 343 -15.07 -3.35 52.92
CA LEU A 343 -14.18 -3.45 54.06
C LEU A 343 -14.97 -3.89 55.29
N VAL A 344 -14.50 -4.94 55.97
CA VAL A 344 -15.08 -5.45 57.22
C VAL A 344 -14.01 -5.46 58.29
N SER A 345 -14.30 -4.84 59.43
CA SER A 345 -13.39 -4.78 60.59
C SER A 345 -14.07 -5.33 61.84
N MET A 346 -13.41 -6.26 62.52
CA MET A 346 -13.92 -6.85 63.76
C MET A 346 -13.72 -5.95 64.99
N LEU A 347 -12.78 -5.00 64.92
CA LEU A 347 -12.44 -4.08 66.01
C LEU A 347 -12.77 -2.62 65.69
N GLY A 348 -13.31 -2.36 64.50
CA GLY A 348 -13.53 -1.03 63.95
C GLY A 348 -12.26 -0.45 63.32
N ILE A 349 -12.45 0.48 62.39
CA ILE A 349 -11.34 1.21 61.75
C ILE A 349 -10.98 2.40 62.66
N GLY A 350 -9.73 2.45 63.13
CA GLY A 350 -9.21 3.60 63.87
C GLY A 350 -8.90 4.76 62.92
N THR A 351 -9.20 6.00 63.30
CA THR A 351 -9.22 7.14 62.37
C THR A 351 -8.32 8.28 62.85
N PRO A 352 -7.61 9.01 61.96
CA PRO A 352 -7.66 8.88 60.50
C PRO A 352 -6.95 7.61 60.00
N ALA A 353 -7.51 6.97 58.98
CA ALA A 353 -6.93 5.77 58.36
C ALA A 353 -7.07 5.78 56.84
N ALA A 354 -5.98 5.41 56.16
CA ALA A 354 -6.02 5.02 54.76
C ALA A 354 -6.83 3.73 54.63
N VAL A 355 -8.01 3.83 54.00
CA VAL A 355 -8.93 2.70 53.81
C VAL A 355 -8.67 1.97 52.50
N ALA A 356 -8.05 2.66 51.54
CA ALA A 356 -7.53 2.06 50.32
C ALA A 356 -6.41 2.93 49.73
N ALA A 357 -5.39 2.29 49.20
CA ALA A 357 -4.39 2.92 48.35
C ALA A 357 -4.33 2.14 47.04
N CYS A 358 -4.70 2.79 45.94
CA CYS A 358 -4.93 2.14 44.66
C CYS A 358 -4.08 2.76 43.56
N SER A 359 -3.47 1.90 42.75
CA SER A 359 -2.69 2.31 41.58
C SER A 359 -3.59 2.76 40.44
N PHE A 360 -3.33 3.95 39.91
CA PHE A 360 -4.02 4.52 38.75
C PHE A 360 -3.10 4.63 37.54
N TYR A 361 -3.65 4.37 36.35
CA TYR A 361 -3.03 4.72 35.08
C TYR A 361 -3.54 6.09 34.61
N GLN A 362 -2.64 7.05 34.41
CA GLN A 362 -3.00 8.45 34.09
C GLN A 362 -2.22 8.95 32.86
N PRO A 363 -2.79 8.88 31.64
CA PRO A 363 -2.05 9.24 30.44
C PRO A 363 -2.00 10.75 30.16
N GLU A 364 -3.00 11.56 30.56
CA GLU A 364 -3.13 12.94 29.99
C GLU A 364 -3.59 14.09 30.92
N HIS A 365 -4.06 13.85 32.15
CA HIS A 365 -4.61 14.93 33.02
C HIS A 365 -4.17 14.82 34.48
N GLU A 366 -3.62 15.89 35.08
CA GLU A 366 -3.33 15.94 36.52
C GLU A 366 -4.59 15.68 37.34
N LEU A 367 -4.63 14.56 38.07
CA LEU A 367 -5.75 14.21 38.92
C LEU A 367 -5.92 15.22 40.07
N SER A 368 -7.18 15.57 40.34
CA SER A 368 -7.59 16.35 41.48
C SER A 368 -8.57 15.56 42.33
N SER A 369 -8.66 15.89 43.63
CA SER A 369 -9.59 15.21 44.53
C SER A 369 -11.06 15.42 44.13
N SER A 370 -11.36 16.48 43.36
CA SER A 370 -12.69 16.73 42.81
C SER A 370 -13.10 15.81 41.66
N ASP A 371 -12.16 15.07 41.07
CA ASP A 371 -12.46 14.14 39.98
C ASP A 371 -13.03 12.79 40.50
N PHE A 372 -13.03 12.62 41.81
CA PHE A 372 -13.52 11.43 42.50
C PHE A 372 -14.80 11.75 43.26
N VAL A 373 -15.89 11.07 42.92
CA VAL A 373 -17.13 11.13 43.69
C VAL A 373 -17.26 9.85 44.50
N ILE A 374 -17.25 9.99 45.83
CA ILE A 374 -17.22 8.86 46.75
C ILE A 374 -18.54 8.77 47.50
N SER A 375 -19.21 7.63 47.39
CA SER A 375 -20.36 7.28 48.23
C SER A 375 -20.00 6.13 49.15
N VAL A 376 -20.38 6.24 50.42
CA VAL A 376 -20.16 5.20 51.43
C VAL A 376 -21.50 4.73 51.96
N THR A 377 -21.65 3.42 52.09
CA THR A 377 -22.80 2.80 52.73
C THR A 377 -22.30 1.96 53.91
N ASP A 378 -22.95 2.07 55.06
CA ASP A 378 -22.75 1.13 56.16
C ASP A 378 -23.38 -0.21 55.76
N ALA A 379 -22.54 -1.23 55.58
CA ALA A 379 -22.99 -2.55 55.14
C ALA A 379 -23.79 -3.30 56.24
N VAL A 380 -23.81 -2.77 57.46
CA VAL A 380 -24.60 -3.28 58.58
C VAL A 380 -25.98 -2.60 58.65
N ASP A 381 -26.20 -1.51 57.90
CA ASP A 381 -27.49 -0.86 57.80
C ASP A 381 -28.48 -1.71 56.99
N PRO A 382 -29.62 -2.15 57.57
CA PRO A 382 -30.63 -2.92 56.84
C PRO A 382 -31.31 -2.15 55.70
N GLU A 383 -31.27 -0.82 55.70
CA GLU A 383 -31.86 0.03 54.66
C GLU A 383 -30.84 0.40 53.56
N LEU A 384 -29.54 0.12 53.79
CA LEU A 384 -28.42 0.42 52.89
C LEU A 384 -28.38 1.89 52.44
N GLU A 385 -28.80 2.80 53.32
CA GLU A 385 -28.76 4.24 53.02
C GLU A 385 -27.29 4.72 52.97
N PRO A 386 -26.93 5.59 52.00
CA PRO A 386 -25.62 6.22 51.99
C PRO A 386 -25.40 7.05 53.26
N ILE A 387 -24.18 7.02 53.79
CA ILE A 387 -23.77 7.91 54.87
C ILE A 387 -23.71 9.33 54.29
N ASP A 388 -24.54 10.22 54.84
CA ASP A 388 -24.48 11.65 54.54
C ASP A 388 -23.12 12.21 54.99
N ASP A 389 -22.35 12.71 54.03
CA ASP A 389 -21.02 13.30 54.23
C ASP A 389 -20.02 12.39 54.98
N PRO A 390 -19.50 11.33 54.31
CA PRO A 390 -18.67 10.31 54.95
C PRO A 390 -17.29 10.81 55.38
N GLN A 391 -16.93 12.10 55.19
CA GLN A 391 -15.64 12.70 55.53
C GLN A 391 -14.46 11.85 55.01
N ILE A 392 -14.43 11.65 53.68
CA ILE A 392 -13.32 10.99 53.00
C ILE A 392 -12.51 12.03 52.23
N SER A 393 -11.20 12.01 52.43
CA SER A 393 -10.26 12.74 51.60
C SER A 393 -9.56 11.82 50.60
N VAL A 394 -9.26 12.38 49.43
CA VAL A 394 -8.45 11.76 48.38
C VAL A 394 -7.10 12.44 48.37
N GLN A 395 -6.04 11.65 48.45
CA GLN A 395 -4.65 12.10 48.41
C GLN A 395 -3.93 11.40 47.27
N PHE A 396 -2.95 12.09 46.67
CA PHE A 396 -2.16 11.64 45.52
C PHE A 396 -0.68 11.56 45.91
#